data_AF-A0A1F5MHA2-F1
#
_entry.id   AF-A0A1F5MHA2-F1
#
_cell.length_a   1.000
_cell.length_b   1.000
_cell.length_c   1.000
_cell.angle_alpha   90.00
_cell.angle_beta   90.00
_cell.angle_gamma   90.00
#
_symmetry.space_group_name_H-M   'P 1'
#
loop_
_entity.id
_entity.type
_entity.pdbx_description
1 polymer ?
#
loop_
_entity_poly.entity_id
_entity_poly.type
_entity_poly.pdbx_seq_one_letter_code
_entity_poly.pdbx_strand_id
1 'polypeptide(L)'
;MSNNESLIEFNPKLPKLSKNESQVLKLLVEAGKLIAPIYQEQERQARVRIDKKEIDKAAQKDSAILSPYTVVEKVDGKIIATPYHIKYAKFLEPIAKKLEEAAKLTENKAFGKALKIQAKALLDGGYEKATAAWLKLEPYILDISIGPLHHYDDRLPSLKASYHAWVGVVEKEGTDRLYNYKNVTLSARRKALVPKERIEMDQDQIKAKVLDVVLLSGIMARTKFVGLNLPIDVDIVEKYGAQVTLFNQPNDLRLKEQILPTFNKIFSREFRESFSREDLRRGYLRATALHELAHSYLYYKNAAKNLQDLSHVIYELAATILGLRLAGSLLLKDRITSKQLESMIVAYVSRDFYLIDESKNSKFMTNYVLGGKIFINFMLESGALKQSGGLIMVNFTKIFVSLHDLSTILESLLAQGTRKDVESFIRRYTR
;
A
#
# COMPACT_ATOMS: atom_id res chain seq x y z
N MET A 1 11.83 -5.69 18.97
CA MET A 1 11.22 -4.38 19.28
C MET A 1 9.71 -4.54 19.16
N SER A 2 8.94 -4.00 20.10
CA SER A 2 7.50 -4.24 20.23
C SER A 2 6.75 -3.87 18.95
N ASN A 3 6.30 -4.87 18.19
CA ASN A 3 5.43 -4.73 17.02
C ASN A 3 4.02 -4.18 17.35
N ASN A 4 3.87 -3.50 18.49
CA ASN A 4 2.61 -3.15 19.11
C ASN A 4 2.24 -1.66 19.02
N GLU A 5 3.09 -0.82 18.45
CA GLU A 5 2.81 0.62 18.36
C GLU A 5 1.80 0.94 17.25
N SER A 6 0.65 1.51 17.65
CA SER A 6 -0.35 2.11 16.75
C SER A 6 -0.05 3.58 16.45
N LEU A 7 1.14 4.05 16.81
CA LEU A 7 1.61 5.43 16.65
C LEU A 7 3.13 5.42 16.50
N ILE A 8 3.65 6.05 15.46
CA ILE A 8 5.09 6.24 15.25
C ILE A 8 5.34 7.71 14.88
N GLU A 9 6.23 8.36 15.62
CA GLU A 9 6.71 9.71 15.33
C GLU A 9 8.11 9.65 14.73
N PHE A 10 8.33 10.45 13.69
CA PHE A 10 9.63 10.60 13.05
C PHE A 10 10.10 12.04 13.18
N ASN A 11 11.43 12.23 13.19
CA ASN A 11 12.04 13.55 13.16
C ASN A 11 12.92 13.70 11.89
N PRO A 12 12.32 13.70 10.68
CA PRO A 12 13.07 13.84 9.45
C PRO A 12 13.61 15.27 9.29
N LYS A 13 14.64 15.42 8.46
CA LYS A 13 15.08 16.74 8.03
C LYS A 13 14.08 17.30 7.01
N LEU A 14 13.24 18.22 7.44
CA LEU A 14 12.23 18.85 6.60
C LEU A 14 12.79 20.02 5.77
N PRO A 15 12.17 20.35 4.62
CA PRO A 15 12.44 21.62 3.95
C PRO A 15 12.04 22.82 4.83
N LYS A 16 12.49 24.02 4.46
CA LYS A 16 12.12 25.24 5.17
C LYS A 16 10.62 25.52 4.99
N LEU A 17 9.85 25.36 6.07
CA LEU A 17 8.44 25.71 6.13
C LEU A 17 8.26 27.17 6.54
N SER A 18 7.20 27.82 6.06
CA SER A 18 6.75 29.11 6.58
C SER A 18 6.28 28.99 8.03
N LYS A 19 6.11 30.14 8.71
CA LYS A 19 5.52 30.15 10.06
C LYS A 19 4.11 29.58 10.05
N ASN A 20 3.31 29.92 9.03
CA ASN A 20 1.95 29.41 8.84
C ASN A 20 1.95 27.88 8.68
N GLU A 21 2.76 27.37 7.73
CA GLU A 21 2.88 25.93 7.46
C GLU A 21 3.34 25.15 8.69
N SER A 22 4.30 25.68 9.44
CA SER A 22 4.80 25.05 10.67
C SER A 22 3.72 24.94 11.75
N GLN A 23 2.85 25.94 11.88
CA GLN A 23 1.75 25.90 12.84
C GLN A 23 0.64 24.95 12.38
N VAL A 24 0.32 24.95 11.08
CA VAL A 24 -0.64 23.99 10.49
C VAL A 24 -0.15 22.56 10.67
N LEU A 25 1.13 22.27 10.38
CA LEU A 25 1.71 20.93 10.53
C LEU A 25 1.58 20.41 11.97
N LYS A 26 1.76 21.25 12.99
CA LYS A 26 1.56 20.86 14.39
C LYS A 26 0.13 20.40 14.65
N LEU A 27 -0.87 21.14 14.18
CA LEU A 27 -2.28 20.75 14.32
C LEU A 27 -2.60 19.43 13.59
N LEU A 28 -2.03 19.23 12.40
CA LEU A 28 -2.17 17.97 11.66
C LEU A 28 -1.57 16.79 12.42
N VAL A 29 -0.38 16.95 12.99
CA VAL A 29 0.27 15.92 13.83
C VAL A 29 -0.58 15.62 15.06
N GLU A 30 -1.08 16.63 15.75
CA GLU A 30 -1.96 16.45 16.91
C GLU A 30 -3.27 15.73 16.54
N ALA A 31 -3.86 16.04 15.38
CA ALA A 31 -5.04 15.34 14.87
C ALA A 31 -4.72 13.86 14.56
N GLY A 32 -3.58 13.60 13.91
CA GLY A 32 -3.15 12.25 13.58
C GLY A 32 -2.87 11.38 14.81
N LYS A 33 -2.31 11.94 15.89
CA LYS A 33 -2.05 11.20 17.15
C LYS A 33 -3.33 10.62 17.76
N LEU A 34 -4.45 11.33 17.62
CA LEU A 34 -5.75 10.94 18.16
C LEU A 34 -6.39 9.75 17.44
N ILE A 35 -5.82 9.28 16.32
CA ILE A 35 -6.29 8.08 15.62
C ILE A 35 -5.89 6.79 16.34
N ALA A 36 -4.73 6.78 17.01
CA ALA A 36 -4.18 5.57 17.62
C ALA A 36 -5.16 4.84 18.56
N PRO A 37 -5.92 5.54 19.45
CA PRO A 37 -6.93 4.90 20.29
C PRO A 37 -8.10 4.27 19.51
N ILE A 38 -8.53 4.87 18.39
CA ILE A 38 -9.63 4.33 17.57
C ILE A 38 -9.21 2.99 16.96
N TYR A 39 -8.00 2.96 16.42
CA TYR A 39 -7.47 1.76 15.79
C TYR A 39 -7.21 0.63 16.81
N GLN A 40 -6.74 0.97 18.02
CA GLN A 40 -6.61 -0.01 19.12
C GLN A 40 -7.97 -0.60 19.51
N GLU A 41 -9.04 0.21 19.48
CA GLU A 41 -10.40 -0.27 19.71
C GLU A 41 -10.89 -1.17 18.57
N GLN A 42 -10.56 -0.86 17.30
CA GLN A 42 -10.80 -1.79 16.19
C GLN A 42 -10.08 -3.12 16.37
N GLU A 43 -8.81 -3.10 16.82
CA GLU A 43 -8.06 -4.33 17.11
C GLU A 43 -8.69 -5.16 18.23
N ARG A 44 -9.29 -4.51 19.24
CA ARG A 44 -10.03 -5.20 20.31
C ARG A 44 -11.31 -5.83 19.76
N GLN A 45 -12.08 -5.10 18.97
CA GLN A 45 -13.34 -5.58 18.38
C GLN A 45 -13.10 -6.74 17.41
N ALA A 46 -12.01 -6.69 16.65
CA ALA A 46 -11.59 -7.73 15.72
C ALA A 46 -11.37 -9.12 16.38
N ARG A 47 -11.08 -9.14 17.69
CA ARG A 47 -10.91 -10.40 18.45
C ARG A 47 -12.24 -11.11 18.69
N VAL A 48 -13.37 -10.40 18.59
CA VAL A 48 -14.70 -10.97 18.71
C VAL A 48 -15.12 -11.51 17.35
N ARG A 49 -14.97 -12.82 17.15
CA ARG A 49 -15.24 -13.45 15.86
C ARG A 49 -16.73 -13.77 15.71
N ILE A 50 -17.35 -13.23 14.67
CA ILE A 50 -18.68 -13.60 14.21
C ILE A 50 -18.52 -14.56 13.03
N ASP A 51 -19.31 -15.64 12.99
CA ASP A 51 -19.24 -16.61 11.89
C ASP A 51 -19.64 -15.97 10.56
N LYS A 52 -18.92 -16.31 9.48
CA LYS A 52 -19.15 -15.73 8.16
C LYS A 52 -20.57 -16.03 7.65
N LYS A 53 -21.12 -17.22 7.92
CA LYS A 53 -22.49 -17.56 7.49
C LYS A 53 -23.53 -16.74 8.26
N GLU A 54 -23.27 -16.42 9.53
CA GLU A 54 -24.14 -15.51 10.29
C GLU A 54 -24.10 -14.10 9.70
N ILE A 55 -22.91 -13.59 9.36
CA ILE A 55 -22.74 -12.30 8.67
C ILE A 55 -23.48 -12.31 7.33
N ASP A 56 -23.24 -13.31 6.49
CA ASP A 56 -23.84 -13.42 5.15
C ASP A 56 -25.38 -13.48 5.23
N LYS A 57 -25.93 -14.22 6.22
CA LYS A 57 -27.37 -14.30 6.45
C LYS A 57 -27.95 -12.97 6.95
N ALA A 58 -27.26 -12.29 7.87
CA ALA A 58 -27.72 -11.02 8.39
C ALA A 58 -27.64 -9.91 7.32
N ALA A 59 -26.60 -9.95 6.48
CA ALA A 59 -26.39 -9.02 5.37
C ALA A 59 -27.50 -9.06 4.31
N GLN A 60 -28.21 -10.18 4.17
CA GLN A 60 -29.40 -10.26 3.30
C GLN A 60 -30.54 -9.36 3.76
N LYS A 61 -30.59 -9.01 5.05
CA LYS A 61 -31.61 -8.14 5.66
C LYS A 61 -31.13 -6.71 5.86
N ASP A 62 -29.84 -6.54 6.13
CA ASP A 62 -29.21 -5.24 6.34
C ASP A 62 -27.87 -5.16 5.62
N SER A 63 -27.84 -4.44 4.50
CA SER A 63 -26.63 -4.26 3.69
C SER A 63 -25.55 -3.46 4.42
N ALA A 64 -25.87 -2.70 5.49
CA ALA A 64 -24.89 -1.99 6.29
C ALA A 64 -23.91 -2.93 6.98
N ILE A 65 -24.26 -4.21 7.16
CA ILE A 65 -23.35 -5.25 7.67
C ILE A 65 -22.16 -5.47 6.74
N LEU A 66 -22.33 -5.29 5.42
CA LEU A 66 -21.25 -5.41 4.44
C LEU A 66 -20.52 -4.08 4.20
N SER A 67 -21.09 -2.96 4.67
CA SER A 67 -20.44 -1.66 4.56
C SER A 67 -19.05 -1.70 5.19
N PRO A 68 -18.04 -1.11 4.54
CA PRO A 68 -16.70 -1.08 5.10
C PRO A 68 -16.54 -0.09 6.27
N TYR A 69 -17.56 0.75 6.49
CA TYR A 69 -17.57 1.81 7.51
C TYR A 69 -18.52 1.53 8.68
N THR A 70 -18.77 0.25 8.99
CA THR A 70 -19.61 -0.17 10.11
C THR A 70 -18.88 -1.16 11.01
N VAL A 71 -19.11 -1.04 12.32
CA VAL A 71 -18.75 -2.09 13.28
C VAL A 71 -19.92 -3.06 13.34
N VAL A 72 -19.60 -4.35 13.20
CA VAL A 72 -20.59 -5.43 13.23
C VAL A 72 -20.46 -6.15 14.58
N GLU A 73 -21.52 -6.14 15.38
CA GLU A 73 -21.54 -6.70 16.73
C GLU A 73 -22.74 -7.64 16.90
N LYS A 74 -22.61 -8.59 17.83
CA LYS A 74 -23.72 -9.43 18.26
C LYS A 74 -24.27 -8.91 19.58
N VAL A 75 -25.50 -8.41 19.55
CA VAL A 75 -26.22 -7.86 20.71
C VAL A 75 -27.51 -8.65 20.87
N ASP A 76 -27.72 -9.26 22.04
CA ASP A 76 -28.89 -10.09 22.36
C ASP A 76 -29.20 -11.15 21.29
N GLY A 77 -28.15 -11.79 20.77
CA GLY A 77 -28.24 -12.82 19.73
C GLY A 77 -28.49 -12.29 18.32
N LYS A 78 -28.66 -10.98 18.12
CA LYS A 78 -28.84 -10.34 16.80
C LYS A 78 -27.56 -9.67 16.33
N ILE A 79 -27.29 -9.75 15.03
CA ILE A 79 -26.19 -9.02 14.41
C ILE A 79 -26.67 -7.62 14.07
N ILE A 80 -25.95 -6.61 14.54
CA ILE A 80 -26.21 -5.19 14.27
C ILE A 80 -24.99 -4.55 13.61
N ALA A 81 -25.23 -3.59 12.73
CA ALA A 81 -24.20 -2.75 12.11
C ALA A 81 -24.30 -1.31 12.63
N THR A 82 -23.26 -0.81 13.29
CA THR A 82 -23.18 0.57 13.76
C THR A 82 -22.19 1.36 12.89
N PRO A 83 -22.59 2.44 12.21
CA PRO A 83 -21.69 3.30 11.45
C PRO A 83 -20.53 3.83 12.28
N TYR A 84 -19.35 3.93 11.68
CA TYR A 84 -18.13 4.38 12.36
C TYR A 84 -18.24 5.77 12.98
N HIS A 85 -18.88 6.71 12.29
CA HIS A 85 -19.08 8.07 12.81
C HIS A 85 -19.94 8.09 14.08
N ILE A 86 -20.85 7.12 14.25
CA ILE A 86 -21.63 6.94 15.48
C ILE A 86 -20.80 6.18 16.52
N LYS A 87 -20.24 5.01 16.16
CA LYS A 87 -19.51 4.13 17.08
C LYS A 87 -18.31 4.82 17.74
N TYR A 88 -17.62 5.67 16.98
CA TYR A 88 -16.39 6.34 17.41
C TYR A 88 -16.56 7.84 17.64
N ALA A 89 -17.78 8.36 17.74
CA ALA A 89 -18.07 9.81 17.85
C ALA A 89 -17.16 10.53 18.87
N LYS A 90 -17.05 9.97 20.08
CA LYS A 90 -16.21 10.53 21.17
C LYS A 90 -14.74 10.74 20.80
N PHE A 91 -14.21 9.92 19.88
CA PHE A 91 -12.84 10.04 19.39
C PHE A 91 -12.76 10.95 18.15
N LEU A 92 -13.80 10.97 17.33
CA LEU A 92 -13.81 11.69 16.05
C LEU A 92 -14.06 13.19 16.21
N GLU A 93 -14.86 13.61 17.19
CA GLU A 93 -15.11 15.02 17.51
C GLU A 93 -13.83 15.85 17.73
N PRO A 94 -12.89 15.45 18.63
CA PRO A 94 -11.67 16.22 18.83
C PRO A 94 -10.75 16.21 17.60
N ILE A 95 -10.77 15.14 16.79
CA ILE A 95 -10.01 15.07 15.53
C ILE A 95 -10.56 16.08 14.52
N ALA A 96 -11.88 16.07 14.30
CA ALA A 96 -12.56 16.98 13.40
C ALA A 96 -12.29 18.44 13.78
N LYS A 97 -12.36 18.77 15.09
CA LYS A 97 -12.04 20.11 15.59
C LYS A 97 -10.62 20.56 15.23
N LYS A 98 -9.61 19.69 15.38
CA LYS A 98 -8.22 20.02 15.01
C LYS A 98 -8.06 20.23 13.50
N LEU A 99 -8.74 19.44 12.68
CA LEU A 99 -8.74 19.64 11.22
C LEU A 99 -9.40 20.97 10.84
N GLU A 100 -10.48 21.36 11.52
CA GLU A 100 -11.11 22.67 11.32
C GLU A 100 -10.22 23.84 11.75
N GLU A 101 -9.50 23.70 12.87
CA GLU A 101 -8.51 24.68 13.32
C GLU A 101 -7.37 24.83 12.30
N ALA A 102 -6.81 23.72 11.82
CA ALA A 102 -5.81 23.72 10.76
C ALA A 102 -6.34 24.35 9.46
N ALA A 103 -7.60 24.07 9.12
CA ALA A 103 -8.26 24.63 7.94
C ALA A 103 -8.52 26.14 8.02
N LYS A 104 -8.75 26.68 9.23
CA LYS A 104 -8.88 28.12 9.46
C LYS A 104 -7.53 28.82 9.43
N LEU A 105 -6.47 28.13 9.88
CA LEU A 105 -5.15 28.68 9.99
C LEU A 105 -4.40 28.71 8.66
N THR A 106 -4.55 27.67 7.82
CA THR A 106 -3.76 27.56 6.58
C THR A 106 -4.06 28.68 5.58
N GLU A 107 -3.00 29.27 5.02
CA GLU A 107 -3.11 30.25 3.94
C GLU A 107 -3.50 29.60 2.60
N ASN A 108 -3.31 28.29 2.45
CA ASN A 108 -3.75 27.54 1.26
C ASN A 108 -5.26 27.24 1.35
N LYS A 109 -6.06 28.06 0.67
CA LYS A 109 -7.54 27.95 0.67
C LYS A 109 -8.06 26.60 0.18
N ALA A 110 -7.39 25.98 -0.80
CA ALA A 110 -7.79 24.68 -1.35
C ALA A 110 -7.55 23.56 -0.33
N PHE A 111 -6.38 23.56 0.32
CA PHE A 111 -6.05 22.63 1.40
C PHE A 111 -6.99 22.81 2.59
N GLY A 112 -7.25 24.05 3.02
CA GLY A 112 -8.21 24.34 4.09
C GLY A 112 -9.63 23.87 3.77
N LYS A 113 -10.08 23.99 2.51
CA LYS A 113 -11.37 23.43 2.07
C LYS A 113 -11.39 21.90 2.16
N ALA A 114 -10.32 21.23 1.73
CA ALA A 114 -10.21 19.79 1.80
C ALA A 114 -10.22 19.29 3.27
N LEU A 115 -9.50 19.96 4.17
CA LEU A 115 -9.51 19.67 5.61
C LEU A 115 -10.91 19.81 6.23
N LYS A 116 -11.69 20.83 5.87
CA LYS A 116 -13.08 20.99 6.34
C LYS A 116 -13.98 19.85 5.86
N ILE A 117 -13.82 19.42 4.61
CA ILE A 117 -14.58 18.28 4.06
C ILE A 117 -14.21 17.00 4.81
N GLN A 118 -12.92 16.79 5.07
CA GLN A 118 -12.43 15.65 5.84
C GLN A 118 -12.97 15.66 7.28
N ALA A 119 -12.93 16.82 7.95
CA ALA A 119 -13.47 16.99 9.30
C ALA A 119 -14.97 16.62 9.35
N LYS A 120 -15.76 17.12 8.40
CA LYS A 120 -17.18 16.78 8.27
C LYS A 120 -17.41 15.29 8.03
N ALA A 121 -16.63 14.68 7.13
CA ALA A 121 -16.73 13.25 6.81
C ALA A 121 -16.49 12.34 8.02
N LEU A 122 -15.63 12.74 8.95
CA LEU A 122 -15.44 12.00 10.21
C LEU A 122 -16.70 12.01 11.08
N LEU A 123 -17.52 13.07 11.01
CA LEU A 123 -18.71 13.23 11.85
C LEU A 123 -19.99 12.68 11.20
N ASP A 124 -20.07 12.65 9.87
CA ASP A 124 -21.26 12.20 9.13
C ASP A 124 -21.06 10.95 8.27
N GLY A 125 -19.84 10.42 8.19
CA GLY A 125 -19.51 9.23 7.39
C GLY A 125 -19.35 9.50 5.89
N GLY A 126 -19.30 10.75 5.44
CA GLY A 126 -19.14 11.16 4.03
C GLY A 126 -17.75 10.93 3.43
N TYR A 127 -17.15 9.75 3.65
CA TYR A 127 -15.75 9.45 3.31
C TYR A 127 -15.45 9.50 1.81
N GLU A 128 -16.36 9.05 0.94
CA GLU A 128 -16.18 9.14 -0.52
C GLU A 128 -16.01 10.58 -1.00
N LYS A 129 -16.80 11.50 -0.43
CA LYS A 129 -16.72 12.93 -0.74
C LYS A 129 -15.39 13.52 -0.28
N ALA A 130 -14.86 13.07 0.85
CA ALA A 130 -13.55 13.48 1.33
C ALA A 130 -12.43 12.96 0.42
N THR A 131 -12.47 11.68 0.03
CA THR A 131 -11.55 11.09 -0.95
C THR A 131 -11.56 11.87 -2.27
N ALA A 132 -12.74 12.14 -2.82
CA ALA A 132 -12.88 12.91 -4.06
C ALA A 132 -12.35 14.34 -3.94
N ALA A 133 -12.55 15.00 -2.79
CA ALA A 133 -11.99 16.33 -2.55
C ALA A 133 -10.46 16.30 -2.47
N TRP A 134 -9.89 15.25 -1.86
CA TRP A 134 -8.44 15.09 -1.76
C TRP A 134 -7.78 14.79 -3.10
N LEU A 135 -8.38 13.91 -3.92
CA LEU A 135 -7.88 13.61 -5.27
C LEU A 135 -7.92 14.83 -6.19
N LYS A 136 -8.80 15.80 -5.95
CA LYS A 136 -8.87 17.05 -6.71
C LYS A 136 -7.90 18.13 -6.23
N LEU A 137 -7.21 17.90 -5.11
CA LEU A 137 -6.30 18.88 -4.55
C LEU A 137 -5.05 19.01 -5.43
N GLU A 138 -4.63 20.25 -5.67
CA GLU A 138 -3.35 20.55 -6.29
C GLU A 138 -2.20 20.30 -5.32
N PRO A 139 -0.98 19.99 -5.81
CA PRO A 139 0.17 19.74 -4.95
C PRO A 139 0.39 20.88 -3.93
N TYR A 140 0.53 20.50 -2.66
CA TYR A 140 0.86 21.40 -1.56
C TYR A 140 1.95 20.78 -0.70
N ILE A 141 2.76 21.63 -0.05
CA ILE A 141 3.94 21.16 0.70
C ILE A 141 3.56 20.30 1.91
N LEU A 142 2.41 20.57 2.55
CA LEU A 142 1.91 19.75 3.65
C LEU A 142 0.92 18.72 3.12
N ASP A 143 1.02 17.49 3.62
CA ASP A 143 0.08 16.43 3.31
C ASP A 143 -0.37 15.67 4.57
N ILE A 144 -1.62 15.24 4.53
CA ILE A 144 -2.24 14.38 5.53
C ILE A 144 -3.20 13.43 4.84
N SER A 145 -3.32 12.22 5.35
CA SER A 145 -4.52 11.41 5.18
C SER A 145 -4.94 10.91 6.54
N ILE A 146 -6.23 10.98 6.83
CA ILE A 146 -6.79 10.69 8.15
C ILE A 146 -8.22 10.17 8.03
N GLY A 147 -8.51 9.02 8.63
CA GLY A 147 -9.83 8.40 8.57
C GLY A 147 -9.77 6.88 8.32
N PRO A 148 -10.89 6.25 7.97
CA PRO A 148 -10.90 4.84 7.59
C PRO A 148 -10.19 4.62 6.23
N LEU A 149 -9.22 3.71 6.20
CA LEU A 149 -8.51 3.27 5.00
C LEU A 149 -9.10 1.97 4.48
N HIS A 150 -9.55 1.94 3.23
CA HIS A 150 -9.81 0.68 2.52
C HIS A 150 -8.48 0.09 2.08
N HIS A 151 -7.82 -0.62 2.98
CA HIS A 151 -6.68 -1.45 2.67
C HIS A 151 -6.83 -2.76 3.44
N TYR A 152 -6.29 -3.84 2.89
CA TYR A 152 -6.34 -5.13 3.56
C TYR A 152 -5.66 -5.08 4.92
N ASP A 153 -6.42 -5.49 5.93
CA ASP A 153 -5.99 -5.71 7.30
C ASP A 153 -6.44 -7.11 7.70
N ASP A 154 -5.49 -8.03 7.83
CA ASP A 154 -5.72 -9.44 8.12
C ASP A 154 -6.35 -9.72 9.49
N ARG A 155 -6.42 -8.73 10.36
CA ARG A 155 -7.10 -8.84 11.65
C ARG A 155 -8.57 -8.52 11.55
N LEU A 156 -8.96 -7.66 10.62
CA LEU A 156 -10.35 -7.28 10.44
C LEU A 156 -11.04 -8.20 9.43
N PRO A 157 -12.37 -8.40 9.55
CA PRO A 157 -13.14 -9.05 8.50
C PRO A 157 -12.87 -8.36 7.17
N SER A 158 -12.71 -9.11 6.08
CA SER A 158 -12.17 -8.70 4.76
C SER A 158 -12.89 -7.55 4.04
N LEU A 159 -13.90 -6.96 4.66
CA LEU A 159 -14.67 -5.83 4.16
C LEU A 159 -14.49 -4.55 5.00
N LYS A 160 -13.93 -4.60 6.20
CA LYS A 160 -13.92 -3.46 7.13
C LYS A 160 -12.68 -2.59 6.95
N ALA A 161 -12.87 -1.27 6.91
CA ALA A 161 -11.78 -0.30 6.78
C ALA A 161 -11.10 -0.04 8.14
N SER A 162 -9.77 0.11 8.12
CA SER A 162 -8.99 0.38 9.33
C SER A 162 -8.70 1.87 9.47
N TYR A 163 -8.89 2.44 10.66
CA TYR A 163 -8.52 3.83 10.91
C TYR A 163 -7.00 4.03 10.79
N HIS A 164 -6.64 5.12 10.13
CA HIS A 164 -5.26 5.48 9.87
C HIS A 164 -5.04 6.99 9.98
N ALA A 165 -3.78 7.36 10.18
CA ALA A 165 -3.28 8.63 9.68
C ALA A 165 -1.84 8.51 9.20
N TRP A 166 -1.49 9.34 8.23
CA TRP A 166 -0.12 9.83 8.06
C TRP A 166 -0.13 11.34 7.99
N VAL A 167 0.96 11.95 8.47
CA VAL A 167 1.23 13.37 8.29
C VAL A 167 2.64 13.49 7.75
N GLY A 168 2.83 14.32 6.73
CA GLY A 168 4.12 14.48 6.09
C GLY A 168 4.26 15.76 5.30
N VAL A 169 5.47 15.96 4.80
CA VAL A 169 5.85 17.08 3.96
C VAL A 169 6.32 16.52 2.62
N VAL A 170 5.91 17.14 1.51
CA VAL A 170 6.31 16.71 0.18
C VAL A 170 7.82 16.87 -0.01
N GLU A 171 8.48 15.76 -0.34
CA GLU A 171 9.88 15.73 -0.76
C GLU A 171 9.93 15.96 -2.27
N LYS A 172 10.34 17.17 -2.67
CA LYS A 172 10.21 17.66 -4.04
C LYS A 172 10.98 16.81 -5.04
N GLU A 173 12.25 16.50 -4.77
CA GLU A 173 13.07 15.78 -5.74
C GLU A 173 12.61 14.33 -5.91
N GLY A 174 12.17 13.69 -4.83
CA GLY A 174 11.57 12.36 -4.84
C GLY A 174 10.30 12.34 -5.65
N THR A 175 9.48 13.35 -5.46
CA THR A 175 8.24 13.55 -6.22
C THR A 175 8.55 13.74 -7.71
N ASP A 176 9.51 14.60 -8.07
CA ASP A 176 9.93 14.82 -9.46
C ASP A 176 10.46 13.53 -10.11
N ARG A 177 11.26 12.74 -9.36
CA ARG A 177 11.75 11.42 -9.81
C ARG A 177 10.60 10.43 -10.03
N LEU A 178 9.62 10.40 -9.12
CA LEU A 178 8.46 9.53 -9.22
C LEU A 178 7.57 9.92 -10.42
N TYR A 179 7.39 11.21 -10.69
CA TYR A 179 6.72 11.68 -11.90
C TYR A 179 7.45 11.23 -13.18
N ASN A 180 8.79 11.28 -13.19
CA ASN A 180 9.56 10.76 -14.31
C ASN A 180 9.29 9.26 -14.54
N TYR A 181 9.28 8.45 -13.48
CA TYR A 181 8.97 7.02 -13.56
C TYR A 181 7.55 6.77 -14.05
N LYS A 182 6.56 7.49 -13.51
CA LYS A 182 5.17 7.45 -13.95
C LYS A 182 5.07 7.70 -15.46
N ASN A 183 5.65 8.80 -15.94
CA ASN A 183 5.55 9.19 -17.35
C ASN A 183 6.18 8.15 -18.29
N VAL A 184 7.36 7.62 -17.94
CA VAL A 184 8.02 6.61 -18.78
C VAL A 184 7.25 5.30 -18.77
N THR A 185 6.82 4.81 -17.61
CA THR A 185 6.06 3.55 -17.52
C THR A 185 4.72 3.63 -18.23
N LEU A 186 4.03 4.76 -18.14
CA LEU A 186 2.81 5.02 -18.92
C LEU A 186 3.09 5.01 -20.43
N SER A 187 4.15 5.68 -20.88
CA SER A 187 4.49 5.72 -22.31
C SER A 187 4.92 4.37 -22.89
N ALA A 188 5.52 3.51 -22.06
CA ALA A 188 5.97 2.19 -22.45
C ALA A 188 4.85 1.14 -22.42
N ARG A 189 3.68 1.52 -21.90
CA ARG A 189 2.50 0.66 -21.84
C ARG A 189 2.04 0.34 -23.26
N ARG A 190 2.35 -0.87 -23.72
CA ARG A 190 1.67 -1.44 -24.88
C ARG A 190 0.19 -1.64 -24.53
N LYS A 191 -0.73 -1.40 -25.46
CA LYS A 191 -2.08 -1.96 -25.37
C LYS A 191 -1.91 -3.49 -25.24
N ALA A 192 -2.13 -4.03 -24.06
CA ALA A 192 -1.87 -5.44 -23.77
C ALA A 192 -2.78 -6.33 -24.64
N LEU A 193 -2.39 -7.58 -24.84
CA LEU A 193 -3.13 -8.58 -25.63
C LEU A 193 -4.52 -8.93 -25.05
N VAL A 194 -4.84 -8.53 -23.81
CA VAL A 194 -6.12 -8.87 -23.16
C VAL A 194 -6.81 -7.64 -22.55
N PRO A 195 -7.43 -6.75 -23.35
CA PRO A 195 -8.11 -5.56 -22.84
C PRO A 195 -9.56 -5.76 -22.42
N LYS A 196 -10.13 -6.98 -22.44
CA LYS A 196 -11.60 -7.10 -22.44
C LYS A 196 -12.29 -6.42 -21.24
N GLU A 197 -11.63 -6.27 -20.09
CA GLU A 197 -12.24 -5.75 -18.86
C GLU A 197 -11.30 -4.94 -17.94
N ARG A 198 -10.19 -4.42 -18.49
CA ARG A 198 -9.24 -3.56 -17.75
C ARG A 198 -9.71 -2.11 -17.77
N ILE A 199 -9.60 -1.44 -16.62
CA ILE A 199 -9.89 -0.01 -16.52
C ILE A 199 -8.66 0.77 -16.97
N GLU A 200 -8.90 1.67 -17.90
CA GLU A 200 -7.89 2.59 -18.43
C GLU A 200 -8.05 3.93 -17.72
N MET A 201 -6.95 4.44 -17.19
CA MET A 201 -6.86 5.80 -16.68
C MET A 201 -5.93 6.61 -17.57
N ASP A 202 -6.29 7.87 -17.76
CA ASP A 202 -5.41 8.84 -18.39
C ASP A 202 -4.24 9.20 -17.45
N GLN A 203 -3.15 9.69 -18.05
CA GLN A 203 -1.91 9.96 -17.34
C GLN A 203 -2.04 11.03 -16.24
N ASP A 204 -2.93 11.99 -16.44
CA ASP A 204 -3.24 13.08 -15.52
C ASP A 204 -4.12 12.63 -14.35
N GLN A 205 -4.90 11.56 -14.52
CA GLN A 205 -5.69 10.92 -13.46
C GLN A 205 -4.82 10.17 -12.44
N ILE A 206 -3.56 9.84 -12.77
CA ILE A 206 -2.63 9.18 -11.83
C ILE A 206 -1.71 10.24 -11.21
N LYS A 207 -1.99 10.64 -9.97
CA LYS A 207 -1.14 11.53 -9.18
C LYS A 207 -0.02 10.77 -8.49
N ALA A 208 1.08 11.43 -8.17
CA ALA A 208 2.21 10.79 -7.52
C ALA A 208 2.96 11.77 -6.61
N LYS A 209 3.34 11.33 -5.41
CA LYS A 209 4.16 12.13 -4.48
C LYS A 209 5.03 11.27 -3.57
N VAL A 210 6.12 11.86 -3.11
CA VAL A 210 6.99 11.29 -2.07
C VAL A 210 6.93 12.21 -0.86
N LEU A 211 6.79 11.63 0.33
CA LEU A 211 6.69 12.35 1.59
C LEU A 211 7.87 12.04 2.51
N ASP A 212 8.38 13.10 3.14
CA ASP A 212 9.02 13.00 4.44
C ASP A 212 7.92 13.00 5.52
N VAL A 213 7.68 11.81 6.06
CA VAL A 213 6.66 11.53 7.06
C VAL A 213 7.15 11.95 8.43
N VAL A 214 6.29 12.65 9.16
CA VAL A 214 6.51 13.03 10.56
C VAL A 214 5.70 12.16 11.52
N LEU A 215 4.60 11.59 11.07
CA LEU A 215 3.70 10.78 11.88
C LEU A 215 3.06 9.66 11.06
N LEU A 216 3.03 8.45 11.63
CA LEU A 216 2.09 7.40 11.24
C LEU A 216 1.22 7.02 12.45
N SER A 217 -0.06 6.75 12.20
CA SER A 217 -1.00 6.30 13.22
C SER A 217 -1.96 5.23 12.69
N GLY A 218 -2.48 4.43 13.60
CA GLY A 218 -3.41 3.33 13.31
C GLY A 218 -2.76 2.26 12.45
N ILE A 219 -3.49 1.81 11.41
CA ILE A 219 -2.99 0.75 10.51
C ILE A 219 -1.66 1.13 9.85
N MET A 220 -1.41 2.41 9.56
CA MET A 220 -0.16 2.84 8.94
C MET A 220 1.06 2.69 9.85
N ALA A 221 0.90 2.94 11.15
CA ALA A 221 1.97 2.70 12.12
C ALA A 221 2.26 1.20 12.27
N ARG A 222 1.21 0.38 12.22
CA ARG A 222 1.31 -1.07 12.33
C ARG A 222 1.96 -1.69 11.09
N THR A 223 1.49 -1.33 9.90
CA THR A 223 1.95 -1.92 8.64
C THR A 223 3.21 -1.26 8.13
N LYS A 224 3.54 -0.04 8.56
CA LYS A 224 4.73 0.71 8.09
C LYS A 224 4.88 0.63 6.57
N PHE A 225 3.77 0.82 5.85
CA PHE A 225 3.77 0.75 4.39
C PHE A 225 4.74 1.80 3.83
N VAL A 226 5.48 1.41 2.80
CA VAL A 226 6.46 2.27 2.13
C VAL A 226 5.84 3.04 0.98
N GLY A 227 4.79 2.46 0.39
CA GLY A 227 3.99 3.07 -0.65
C GLY A 227 2.52 2.69 -0.48
N LEU A 228 1.66 3.51 -1.08
CA LEU A 228 0.24 3.23 -1.26
C LEU A 228 -0.23 3.80 -2.60
N ASN A 229 -1.11 3.08 -3.29
CA ASN A 229 -1.92 3.58 -4.39
C ASN A 229 -3.40 3.63 -3.97
N LEU A 230 -3.95 4.83 -3.84
CA LEU A 230 -5.32 5.04 -3.36
C LEU A 230 -6.14 5.92 -4.30
N PRO A 231 -7.45 5.71 -4.40
CA PRO A 231 -8.25 4.71 -3.69
C PRO A 231 -8.16 3.31 -4.33
N ILE A 232 -8.61 2.29 -3.60
CA ILE A 232 -8.71 0.91 -4.12
C ILE A 232 -10.05 0.69 -4.83
N ASP A 233 -11.09 1.42 -4.43
CA ASP A 233 -12.43 1.31 -5.02
C ASP A 233 -12.41 1.71 -6.50
N VAL A 234 -12.75 0.75 -7.34
CA VAL A 234 -12.73 0.84 -8.79
C VAL A 234 -13.64 1.95 -9.32
N ASP A 235 -14.83 2.13 -8.76
CA ASP A 235 -15.79 3.14 -9.24
C ASP A 235 -15.34 4.56 -8.86
N ILE A 236 -14.61 4.70 -7.75
CA ILE A 236 -13.98 5.98 -7.36
C ILE A 236 -12.77 6.25 -8.25
N VAL A 237 -11.94 5.24 -8.51
CA VAL A 237 -10.76 5.34 -9.39
C VAL A 237 -11.17 5.75 -10.81
N GLU A 238 -12.21 5.13 -11.38
CA GLU A 238 -12.71 5.48 -12.71
C GLU A 238 -13.16 6.95 -12.80
N LYS A 239 -13.74 7.49 -11.72
CA LYS A 239 -14.26 8.87 -11.69
C LYS A 239 -13.23 9.94 -11.34
N TYR A 240 -12.28 9.63 -10.46
CA TYR A 240 -11.41 10.63 -9.84
C TYR A 240 -9.93 10.34 -9.98
N GLY A 241 -9.56 9.20 -10.57
CA GLY A 241 -8.19 8.74 -10.67
C GLY A 241 -7.64 8.15 -9.39
N ALA A 242 -6.32 8.01 -9.34
CA ALA A 242 -5.59 7.42 -8.23
C ALA A 242 -4.37 8.26 -7.86
N GLN A 243 -3.85 8.06 -6.65
CA GLN A 243 -2.65 8.73 -6.16
C GLN A 243 -1.68 7.74 -5.55
N VAL A 244 -0.49 7.68 -6.13
CA VAL A 244 0.66 6.98 -5.56
C VAL A 244 1.33 7.88 -4.53
N THR A 245 1.49 7.39 -3.31
CA THR A 245 2.19 8.08 -2.23
C THR A 245 3.29 7.19 -1.69
N LEU A 246 4.54 7.67 -1.69
CA LEU A 246 5.68 6.97 -1.10
C LEU A 246 6.17 7.68 0.16
N PHE A 247 6.75 6.91 1.08
CA PHE A 247 7.15 7.39 2.40
C PHE A 247 8.63 7.07 2.67
N ASN A 248 9.46 8.11 2.84
CA ASN A 248 10.91 7.95 3.05
C ASN A 248 11.25 7.23 4.35
N GLN A 249 10.58 7.58 5.46
CA GLN A 249 10.92 7.08 6.78
C GLN A 249 10.52 5.60 6.97
N PRO A 250 9.32 5.16 6.54
CA PRO A 250 9.02 3.74 6.43
C PRO A 250 10.01 2.95 5.57
N ASN A 251 10.47 3.51 4.44
CA ASN A 251 11.51 2.88 3.62
C ASN A 251 12.80 2.63 4.43
N ASP A 252 13.26 3.64 5.17
CA ASP A 252 14.48 3.56 5.96
C ASP A 252 14.34 2.58 7.15
N LEU A 253 13.15 2.51 7.76
CA LEU A 253 12.84 1.47 8.77
C LEU A 253 12.92 0.07 8.16
N ARG A 254 12.27 -0.17 7.02
CA ARG A 254 12.27 -1.48 6.34
C ARG A 254 13.66 -1.88 5.89
N LEU A 255 14.46 -0.93 5.41
CA LEU A 255 15.86 -1.18 5.08
C LEU A 255 16.62 -1.71 6.30
N LYS A 256 16.52 -1.00 7.43
CA LYS A 256 17.26 -1.31 8.66
C LYS A 256 16.80 -2.62 9.30
N GLU A 257 15.49 -2.83 9.40
CA GLU A 257 14.89 -3.93 10.16
C GLU A 257 14.81 -5.23 9.36
N GLN A 258 14.78 -5.16 8.02
CA GLN A 258 14.39 -6.30 7.18
C GLN A 258 15.37 -6.56 6.06
N ILE A 259 15.62 -5.56 5.23
CA ILE A 259 16.35 -5.77 3.97
C ILE A 259 17.83 -5.97 4.23
N LEU A 260 18.50 -5.09 4.98
CA LEU A 260 19.94 -5.24 5.25
C LEU A 260 20.28 -6.50 6.04
N PRO A 261 19.57 -6.86 7.13
CA PRO A 261 19.83 -8.10 7.85
C PRO A 261 19.68 -9.34 6.95
N THR A 262 18.60 -9.39 6.15
CA THR A 262 18.37 -10.52 5.25
C THR A 262 19.37 -10.56 4.11
N PHE A 263 19.69 -9.42 3.50
CA PHE A 263 20.74 -9.31 2.48
C PHE A 263 22.08 -9.85 2.98
N ASN A 264 22.46 -9.51 4.23
CA ASN A 264 23.67 -10.03 4.85
C ASN A 264 23.63 -11.52 5.17
N LYS A 265 22.43 -12.09 5.40
CA LYS A 265 22.21 -13.51 5.71
C LYS A 265 22.25 -14.39 4.46
N ILE A 266 21.70 -13.92 3.33
CA ILE A 266 21.43 -14.78 2.17
C ILE A 266 22.43 -14.62 1.02
N PHE A 267 23.25 -13.57 0.98
CA PHE A 267 24.22 -13.36 -0.11
C PHE A 267 25.67 -13.51 0.34
N SER A 268 26.53 -14.00 -0.58
CA SER A 268 27.98 -14.16 -0.31
C SER A 268 28.65 -12.82 -0.03
N ARG A 269 29.81 -12.83 0.64
CA ARG A 269 30.54 -11.60 0.96
C ARG A 269 30.88 -10.80 -0.31
N GLU A 270 31.37 -11.47 -1.33
CA GLU A 270 31.79 -10.86 -2.60
C GLU A 270 30.60 -10.20 -3.30
N PHE A 271 29.43 -10.84 -3.29
CA PHE A 271 28.21 -10.24 -3.84
C PHE A 271 27.79 -9.00 -3.04
N ARG A 272 27.91 -9.05 -1.71
CA ARG A 272 27.54 -7.94 -0.82
C ARG A 272 28.41 -6.70 -1.03
N GLU A 273 29.70 -6.88 -1.30
CA GLU A 273 30.64 -5.79 -1.58
C GLU A 273 30.27 -5.00 -2.85
N SER A 274 29.45 -5.57 -3.74
CA SER A 274 28.97 -4.86 -4.93
C SER A 274 27.82 -3.90 -4.65
N PHE A 275 27.12 -3.94 -3.51
CA PHE A 275 25.99 -3.06 -3.21
C PHE A 275 26.24 -2.26 -1.94
N SER A 276 26.19 -0.94 -2.06
CA SER A 276 26.21 -0.07 -0.88
C SER A 276 24.87 -0.11 -0.15
N ARG A 277 24.87 0.37 1.10
CA ARG A 277 23.63 0.61 1.86
C ARG A 277 22.67 1.54 1.10
N GLU A 278 23.20 2.57 0.44
CA GLU A 278 22.39 3.54 -0.31
C GLU A 278 21.78 2.91 -1.56
N ASP A 279 22.51 2.00 -2.24
CA ASP A 279 21.97 1.25 -3.38
C ASP A 279 20.74 0.45 -2.96
N LEU A 280 20.81 -0.28 -1.84
CA LEU A 280 19.69 -1.07 -1.36
C LEU A 280 18.53 -0.19 -0.86
N ARG A 281 18.85 0.93 -0.18
CA ARG A 281 17.83 1.89 0.28
C ARG A 281 17.03 2.48 -0.88
N ARG A 282 17.72 2.93 -1.92
CA ARG A 282 17.11 3.54 -3.10
C ARG A 282 16.52 2.49 -4.04
N GLY A 283 17.14 1.31 -4.12
CA GLY A 283 16.63 0.15 -4.84
C GLY A 283 15.27 -0.28 -4.31
N TYR A 284 15.13 -0.38 -2.99
CA TYR A 284 13.84 -0.72 -2.38
C TYR A 284 12.78 0.33 -2.67
N LEU A 285 13.07 1.62 -2.42
CA LEU A 285 12.13 2.71 -2.68
C LEU A 285 11.70 2.79 -4.15
N ARG A 286 12.62 2.59 -5.11
CA ARG A 286 12.29 2.55 -6.55
C ARG A 286 11.43 1.35 -6.91
N ALA A 287 11.73 0.18 -6.35
CA ALA A 287 10.93 -1.00 -6.59
C ALA A 287 9.52 -0.84 -6.03
N THR A 288 9.37 -0.26 -4.84
CA THR A 288 8.06 0.12 -4.27
C THR A 288 7.37 1.16 -5.14
N ALA A 289 8.07 2.19 -5.63
CA ALA A 289 7.52 3.17 -6.56
C ALA A 289 6.86 2.52 -7.78
N LEU A 290 7.55 1.57 -8.40
CA LEU A 290 7.04 0.86 -9.57
C LEU A 290 5.95 -0.14 -9.23
N HIS A 291 5.97 -0.75 -8.05
CA HIS A 291 4.89 -1.59 -7.54
C HIS A 291 3.60 -0.75 -7.37
N GLU A 292 3.66 0.41 -6.72
CA GLU A 292 2.49 1.28 -6.57
C GLU A 292 1.97 1.83 -7.91
N LEU A 293 2.88 2.21 -8.81
CA LEU A 293 2.51 2.58 -10.17
C LEU A 293 1.89 1.39 -10.93
N ALA A 294 2.34 0.16 -10.68
CA ALA A 294 1.80 -1.02 -11.31
C ALA A 294 0.34 -1.28 -10.93
N HIS A 295 -0.06 -0.98 -9.69
CA HIS A 295 -1.48 -1.06 -9.29
C HIS A 295 -2.40 -0.22 -10.19
N SER A 296 -1.92 0.94 -10.65
CA SER A 296 -2.65 1.80 -11.59
C SER A 296 -2.92 1.15 -12.96
N TYR A 297 -2.29 0.01 -13.27
CA TYR A 297 -2.49 -0.77 -14.50
C TYR A 297 -3.24 -2.07 -14.29
N LEU A 298 -3.54 -2.44 -13.04
CA LEU A 298 -4.05 -3.77 -12.70
C LEU A 298 -5.52 -3.74 -12.28
N TYR A 299 -6.24 -2.64 -12.51
CA TYR A 299 -7.68 -2.57 -12.25
C TYR A 299 -8.45 -3.40 -13.29
N TYR A 300 -8.92 -4.59 -12.87
CA TYR A 300 -9.78 -5.48 -13.64
C TYR A 300 -11.13 -5.60 -12.95
N LYS A 301 -12.21 -5.23 -13.65
CA LYS A 301 -13.55 -5.08 -13.06
C LYS A 301 -14.07 -6.34 -12.36
N ASN A 302 -13.79 -7.52 -12.92
CA ASN A 302 -14.30 -8.79 -12.41
C ASN A 302 -13.27 -9.60 -11.59
N ALA A 303 -12.02 -9.13 -11.43
CA ALA A 303 -10.97 -9.91 -10.75
C ALA A 303 -11.34 -10.26 -9.30
N ALA A 304 -11.80 -9.29 -8.51
CA ALA A 304 -12.20 -9.52 -7.12
C ALA A 304 -13.35 -10.55 -7.02
N LYS A 305 -14.33 -10.46 -7.92
CA LYS A 305 -15.47 -11.39 -7.99
C LYS A 305 -15.05 -12.81 -8.40
N ASN A 306 -14.20 -12.92 -9.41
CA ASN A 306 -13.81 -14.20 -10.00
C ASN A 306 -12.81 -14.96 -9.12
N LEU A 307 -11.85 -14.25 -8.52
CA LEU A 307 -10.77 -14.82 -7.71
C LEU A 307 -11.14 -14.91 -6.21
N GLN A 308 -12.19 -14.20 -5.78
CA GLN A 308 -12.72 -14.21 -4.42
C GLN A 308 -11.65 -13.88 -3.36
N ASP A 309 -11.53 -14.70 -2.32
CA ASP A 309 -10.58 -14.56 -1.21
C ASP A 309 -9.10 -14.59 -1.65
N LEU A 310 -8.80 -15.08 -2.85
CA LEU A 310 -7.44 -15.15 -3.39
C LEU A 310 -7.07 -13.96 -4.27
N SER A 311 -8.01 -13.05 -4.54
CA SER A 311 -7.80 -11.86 -5.38
C SER A 311 -6.64 -11.00 -4.89
N HIS A 312 -6.55 -10.74 -3.59
CA HIS A 312 -5.53 -9.87 -3.01
C HIS A 312 -4.12 -10.43 -3.18
N VAL A 313 -3.94 -11.76 -3.07
CA VAL A 313 -2.62 -12.40 -3.25
C VAL A 313 -2.12 -12.16 -4.68
N ILE A 314 -3.01 -12.37 -5.66
CA ILE A 314 -2.67 -12.22 -7.08
C ILE A 314 -2.48 -10.75 -7.44
N TYR A 315 -3.30 -9.85 -6.90
CA TYR A 315 -3.20 -8.41 -7.16
C TYR A 315 -1.86 -7.83 -6.67
N GLU A 316 -1.45 -8.11 -5.43
CA GLU A 316 -0.18 -7.66 -4.86
C GLU A 316 1.05 -8.26 -5.55
N LEU A 317 0.98 -9.56 -5.87
CA LEU A 317 2.04 -10.23 -6.60
C LEU A 317 2.15 -9.66 -8.03
N ALA A 318 1.03 -9.50 -8.73
CA ALA A 318 1.01 -8.90 -10.06
C ALA A 318 1.61 -7.50 -10.07
N ALA A 319 1.28 -6.64 -9.09
CA ALA A 319 1.86 -5.30 -8.98
C ALA A 319 3.38 -5.35 -8.75
N THR A 320 3.85 -6.27 -7.91
CA THR A 320 5.29 -6.49 -7.69
C THR A 320 6.02 -6.89 -8.97
N ILE A 321 5.51 -7.92 -9.65
CA ILE A 321 6.16 -8.48 -10.84
C ILE A 321 6.09 -7.50 -12.01
N LEU A 322 4.93 -6.88 -12.24
CA LEU A 322 4.75 -5.87 -13.27
C LEU A 322 5.61 -4.64 -12.98
N GLY A 323 5.70 -4.18 -11.74
CA GLY A 323 6.56 -3.06 -11.35
C GLY A 323 8.03 -3.31 -11.67
N LEU A 324 8.57 -4.47 -11.29
CA LEU A 324 9.94 -4.86 -11.64
C LEU A 324 10.13 -5.03 -13.16
N ARG A 325 9.13 -5.53 -13.88
CA ARG A 325 9.15 -5.62 -15.36
C ARG A 325 9.20 -4.24 -16.02
N LEU A 326 8.38 -3.29 -15.54
CA LEU A 326 8.32 -1.91 -16.02
C LEU A 326 9.62 -1.14 -15.79
N ALA A 327 10.44 -1.57 -14.82
CA ALA A 327 11.78 -1.03 -14.62
C ALA A 327 12.68 -1.20 -15.86
N GLY A 328 12.45 -2.23 -16.67
CA GLY A 328 13.13 -2.39 -17.97
C GLY A 328 12.87 -1.23 -18.92
N SER A 329 11.67 -0.64 -18.90
CA SER A 329 11.36 0.56 -19.68
C SER A 329 12.10 1.80 -19.19
N LEU A 330 12.36 1.91 -17.89
CA LEU A 330 13.20 2.97 -17.33
C LEU A 330 14.66 2.81 -17.78
N LEU A 331 15.17 1.57 -17.79
CA LEU A 331 16.52 1.26 -18.26
C LEU A 331 16.68 1.60 -19.74
N LEU A 332 15.74 1.18 -20.60
CA LEU A 332 15.75 1.47 -22.04
C LEU A 332 15.63 2.95 -22.40
N LYS A 333 15.23 3.79 -21.44
CA LYS A 333 15.10 5.25 -21.58
C LYS A 333 16.15 6.00 -20.76
N ASP A 334 17.20 5.32 -20.32
CA ASP A 334 18.32 5.86 -19.53
C ASP A 334 17.87 6.62 -18.27
N ARG A 335 16.74 6.23 -17.68
CA ARG A 335 16.22 6.82 -16.42
C ARG A 335 16.78 6.14 -15.18
N ILE A 336 17.25 4.91 -15.34
CA ILE A 336 17.98 4.16 -14.32
C ILE A 336 19.14 3.42 -14.99
N THR A 337 20.16 3.08 -14.20
CA THR A 337 21.27 2.23 -14.66
C THR A 337 20.97 0.75 -14.41
N SER A 338 21.73 -0.15 -15.05
CA SER A 338 21.67 -1.59 -14.75
C SER A 338 21.89 -1.87 -13.27
N LYS A 339 22.85 -1.18 -12.63
CA LYS A 339 23.13 -1.33 -11.20
C LYS A 339 21.94 -0.96 -10.32
N GLN A 340 21.22 0.11 -10.67
CA GLN A 340 20.02 0.53 -9.94
C GLN A 340 18.89 -0.50 -10.11
N LEU A 341 18.74 -1.07 -11.30
CA LEU A 341 17.77 -2.13 -11.54
C LEU A 341 18.11 -3.42 -10.76
N GLU A 342 19.38 -3.82 -10.74
CA GLU A 342 19.86 -4.94 -9.92
C GLU A 342 19.58 -4.69 -8.43
N SER A 343 19.80 -3.46 -7.95
CA SER A 343 19.54 -3.11 -6.54
C SER A 343 18.07 -3.24 -6.15
N MET A 344 17.15 -2.97 -7.08
CA MET A 344 15.70 -3.15 -6.89
C MET A 344 15.36 -4.62 -6.71
N ILE A 345 15.88 -5.46 -7.61
CA ILE A 345 15.69 -6.92 -7.58
C ILE A 345 16.25 -7.50 -6.28
N VAL A 346 17.48 -7.16 -5.93
CA VAL A 346 18.15 -7.66 -4.71
C VAL A 346 17.41 -7.23 -3.45
N ALA A 347 16.93 -5.98 -3.38
CA ALA A 347 16.16 -5.49 -2.25
C ALA A 347 14.83 -6.25 -2.09
N TYR A 348 14.11 -6.50 -3.19
CA TYR A 348 12.84 -7.25 -3.14
C TYR A 348 13.03 -8.73 -2.81
N VAL A 349 14.05 -9.39 -3.38
CA VAL A 349 14.42 -10.75 -3.00
C VAL A 349 14.71 -10.83 -1.50
N SER A 350 15.49 -9.89 -0.96
CA SER A 350 15.78 -9.82 0.48
C SER A 350 14.51 -9.60 1.31
N ARG A 351 13.59 -8.75 0.85
CA ARG A 351 12.30 -8.50 1.51
C ARG A 351 11.41 -9.75 1.51
N ASP A 352 11.36 -10.50 0.43
CA ASP A 352 10.53 -11.71 0.34
C ASP A 352 11.10 -12.85 1.20
N PHE A 353 12.43 -13.04 1.23
CA PHE A 353 13.05 -13.96 2.18
C PHE A 353 12.78 -13.59 3.63
N TYR A 354 12.82 -12.29 3.97
CA TYR A 354 12.45 -11.82 5.31
C TYR A 354 11.00 -12.19 5.65
N LEU A 355 10.05 -11.88 4.77
CA LEU A 355 8.63 -12.18 5.00
C LEU A 355 8.38 -13.69 5.17
N ILE A 356 9.05 -14.53 4.37
CA ILE A 356 8.96 -15.98 4.47
C ILE A 356 9.50 -16.47 5.82
N ASP A 357 10.63 -15.95 6.28
CA ASP A 357 11.22 -16.32 7.57
C ASP A 357 10.33 -15.87 8.75
N GLU A 358 9.85 -14.63 8.71
CA GLU A 358 8.96 -14.06 9.74
C GLU A 358 7.63 -14.80 9.84
N SER A 359 7.13 -15.35 8.72
CA SER A 359 5.87 -16.11 8.69
C SER A 359 5.86 -17.38 9.56
N LYS A 360 7.03 -17.84 10.00
CA LYS A 360 7.16 -18.96 10.96
C LYS A 360 6.72 -18.55 12.37
N ASN A 361 6.83 -17.27 12.70
CA ASN A 361 6.58 -16.72 14.03
C ASN A 361 5.33 -15.82 14.08
N SER A 362 4.85 -15.33 12.93
CA SER A 362 3.74 -14.38 12.85
C SER A 362 2.79 -14.73 11.71
N LYS A 363 1.48 -14.55 11.96
CA LYS A 363 0.42 -14.65 10.93
C LYS A 363 0.07 -13.30 10.31
N PHE A 364 0.96 -12.32 10.40
CA PHE A 364 0.77 -10.99 9.84
C PHE A 364 1.11 -10.97 8.33
N MET A 365 0.35 -10.21 7.54
CA MET A 365 0.60 -9.95 6.11
C MET A 365 0.64 -11.23 5.25
N THR A 366 -0.24 -12.18 5.55
CA THR A 366 -0.26 -13.51 4.91
C THR A 366 -0.30 -13.48 3.38
N ASN A 367 -1.05 -12.55 2.78
CA ASN A 367 -1.12 -12.42 1.32
C ASN A 367 0.23 -12.03 0.69
N TYR A 368 0.98 -11.14 1.35
CA TYR A 368 2.31 -10.73 0.91
C TYR A 368 3.34 -11.86 1.07
N VAL A 369 3.27 -12.60 2.18
CA VAL A 369 4.10 -13.80 2.40
C VAL A 369 3.84 -14.81 1.30
N LEU A 370 2.56 -15.07 0.98
CA LEU A 370 2.18 -16.04 -0.05
C LEU A 370 2.65 -15.61 -1.44
N GLY A 371 2.48 -14.33 -1.80
CA GLY A 371 3.02 -13.76 -3.03
C GLY A 371 4.54 -13.88 -3.10
N GLY A 372 5.25 -13.55 -2.01
CA GLY A 372 6.71 -13.69 -1.91
C GLY A 372 7.18 -15.14 -2.09
N LYS A 373 6.47 -16.12 -1.50
CA LYS A 373 6.77 -17.56 -1.71
C LYS A 373 6.67 -17.93 -3.18
N ILE A 374 5.59 -17.52 -3.84
CA ILE A 374 5.36 -17.80 -5.26
C ILE A 374 6.49 -17.17 -6.10
N PHE A 375 6.82 -15.91 -5.86
CA PHE A 375 7.91 -15.21 -6.56
C PHE A 375 9.24 -15.96 -6.41
N ILE A 376 9.68 -16.23 -5.17
CA ILE A 376 10.94 -16.90 -4.92
C ILE A 376 10.98 -18.29 -5.56
N ASN A 377 9.93 -19.09 -5.40
CA ASN A 377 9.88 -20.45 -5.95
C ASN A 377 9.84 -20.45 -7.48
N PHE A 378 9.12 -19.51 -8.11
CA PHE A 378 9.15 -19.34 -9.56
C PHE A 378 10.56 -18.98 -10.07
N MET A 379 11.27 -18.10 -9.36
CA MET A 379 12.62 -17.71 -9.72
C MET A 379 13.62 -18.86 -9.51
N LEU A 380 13.43 -19.71 -8.50
CA LEU A 380 14.22 -20.93 -8.30
C LEU A 380 13.97 -21.96 -9.42
N GLU A 381 12.71 -22.22 -9.77
CA GLU A 381 12.32 -23.20 -10.82
C GLU A 381 12.90 -22.82 -12.20
N SER A 382 12.87 -21.53 -12.53
CA SER A 382 13.46 -21.01 -13.79
C SER A 382 15.00 -20.93 -13.78
N GLY A 383 15.62 -21.13 -12.60
CA GLY A 383 17.05 -20.94 -12.38
C GLY A 383 17.51 -19.48 -12.45
N ALA A 384 16.58 -18.54 -12.30
CA ALA A 384 16.84 -17.11 -12.16
C ALA A 384 17.42 -16.78 -10.77
N LEU A 385 16.98 -17.53 -9.75
CA LEU A 385 17.67 -17.69 -8.47
C LEU A 385 18.21 -19.12 -8.38
N LYS A 386 19.35 -19.28 -7.69
CA LYS A 386 19.88 -20.59 -7.30
C LYS A 386 20.28 -20.54 -5.84
N GLN A 387 20.06 -21.65 -5.12
CA GLN A 387 20.52 -21.79 -3.75
C GLN A 387 21.68 -22.80 -3.70
N SER A 388 22.77 -22.43 -3.02
CA SER A 388 23.91 -23.33 -2.76
C SER A 388 24.54 -22.97 -1.42
N GLY A 389 24.80 -23.97 -0.57
CA GLY A 389 25.41 -23.75 0.75
C GLY A 389 24.64 -22.78 1.66
N GLY A 390 23.31 -22.69 1.50
CA GLY A 390 22.47 -21.74 2.22
C GLY A 390 22.48 -20.30 1.68
N LEU A 391 23.29 -20.02 0.64
CA LEU A 391 23.37 -18.71 -0.02
C LEU A 391 22.57 -18.70 -1.32
N ILE A 392 22.13 -17.50 -1.70
CA ILE A 392 21.39 -17.21 -2.93
C ILE A 392 22.32 -16.59 -3.96
N MET A 393 22.23 -17.10 -5.19
CA MET A 393 22.90 -16.57 -6.37
C MET A 393 21.84 -16.04 -7.34
N VAL A 394 22.11 -14.86 -7.91
CA VAL A 394 21.17 -14.14 -8.78
C VAL A 394 21.66 -14.19 -10.22
N ASN A 395 20.82 -14.66 -11.14
CA ASN A 395 21.04 -14.51 -12.57
C ASN A 395 20.12 -13.40 -13.11
N PHE A 396 20.64 -12.17 -13.18
CA PHE A 396 19.84 -11.00 -13.56
C PHE A 396 19.20 -11.12 -14.95
N THR A 397 19.92 -11.68 -15.93
CA THR A 397 19.38 -11.91 -17.28
C THR A 397 18.16 -12.83 -17.23
N LYS A 398 18.25 -13.96 -16.52
CA LYS A 398 17.12 -14.87 -16.35
C LYS A 398 15.98 -14.25 -15.56
N ILE A 399 16.26 -13.42 -14.55
CA ILE A 399 15.22 -12.72 -13.82
C ILE A 399 14.33 -11.89 -14.74
N PHE A 400 14.88 -11.17 -15.73
CA PHE A 400 14.03 -10.40 -16.65
C PHE A 400 13.08 -11.27 -17.48
N VAL A 401 13.56 -12.42 -17.95
CA VAL A 401 12.74 -13.39 -18.67
C VAL A 401 11.65 -13.93 -17.75
N SER A 402 12.02 -14.36 -16.55
CA SER A 402 11.08 -14.90 -15.56
C SER A 402 10.04 -13.87 -15.09
N LEU A 403 10.42 -12.60 -14.96
CA LEU A 403 9.48 -11.51 -14.66
C LEU A 403 8.47 -11.31 -15.80
N HIS A 404 8.90 -11.43 -17.06
CA HIS A 404 7.98 -11.36 -18.20
C HIS A 404 6.97 -12.50 -18.20
N ASP A 405 7.44 -13.73 -18.02
CA ASP A 405 6.60 -14.93 -18.02
C ASP A 405 5.59 -14.88 -16.87
N LEU A 406 6.06 -14.58 -15.66
CA LEU A 406 5.21 -14.48 -14.48
C LEU A 406 4.21 -13.32 -14.56
N SER A 407 4.61 -12.15 -15.08
CA SER A 407 3.70 -11.02 -15.33
C SER A 407 2.57 -11.45 -16.27
N THR A 408 2.87 -12.18 -17.33
CA THR A 408 1.88 -12.65 -18.31
C THR A 408 0.87 -13.63 -17.69
N ILE A 409 1.34 -14.55 -16.85
CA ILE A 409 0.47 -15.49 -16.12
C ILE A 409 -0.46 -14.72 -15.17
N LEU A 410 0.09 -13.80 -14.37
CA LEU A 410 -0.67 -13.05 -13.38
C LEU A 410 -1.70 -12.11 -14.00
N GLU A 411 -1.33 -11.41 -15.08
CA GLU A 411 -2.26 -10.56 -15.85
C GLU A 411 -3.40 -11.40 -16.46
N SER A 412 -3.13 -12.63 -16.93
CA SER A 412 -4.16 -13.55 -17.42
C SER A 412 -5.11 -14.00 -16.29
N LEU A 413 -4.58 -14.32 -15.11
CA LEU A 413 -5.40 -14.68 -13.94
C LEU A 413 -6.30 -13.52 -13.51
N LEU A 414 -5.80 -12.28 -13.50
CA LEU A 414 -6.60 -11.11 -13.18
C LEU A 414 -7.68 -10.83 -14.23
N ALA A 415 -7.36 -10.99 -15.52
CA ALA A 415 -8.27 -10.69 -16.61
C ALA A 415 -9.42 -11.70 -16.74
N GLN A 416 -9.15 -13.00 -16.55
CA GLN A 416 -10.11 -14.06 -16.88
C GLN A 416 -10.03 -15.30 -15.99
N GLY A 417 -9.15 -15.31 -14.98
CA GLY A 417 -8.96 -16.47 -14.12
C GLY A 417 -10.16 -16.73 -13.22
N THR A 418 -10.32 -17.99 -12.82
CA THR A 418 -11.25 -18.40 -11.76
C THR A 418 -10.50 -18.62 -10.45
N ARG A 419 -11.24 -18.66 -9.34
CA ARG A 419 -10.69 -19.09 -8.04
C ARG A 419 -9.94 -20.43 -8.12
N LYS A 420 -10.45 -21.41 -8.88
CA LYS A 420 -9.81 -22.74 -9.05
C LYS A 420 -8.47 -22.65 -9.79
N ASP A 421 -8.38 -21.78 -10.80
CA ASP A 421 -7.13 -21.55 -11.53
C ASP A 421 -6.08 -20.96 -10.60
N VAL A 422 -6.46 -19.96 -9.79
CA VAL A 422 -5.57 -19.34 -8.80
C VAL A 422 -5.13 -20.33 -7.73
N GLU A 423 -6.03 -21.17 -7.21
CA GLU A 423 -5.62 -22.21 -6.26
C GLU A 423 -4.62 -23.19 -6.86
N SER A 424 -4.81 -23.57 -8.13
CA SER A 424 -3.92 -24.49 -8.83
C SER A 424 -2.55 -23.86 -9.05
N PHE A 425 -2.53 -22.58 -9.44
CA PHE A 425 -1.33 -21.77 -9.54
C PHE A 425 -0.58 -21.66 -8.21
N ILE A 426 -1.27 -21.27 -7.12
CA ILE A 426 -0.66 -21.19 -5.78
C ILE A 426 -0.08 -22.55 -5.38
N ARG A 427 -0.87 -23.64 -5.50
CA ARG A 427 -0.43 -24.99 -5.14
C ARG A 427 0.81 -25.47 -5.88
N ARG A 428 1.07 -24.98 -7.09
CA ARG A 428 2.30 -25.31 -7.83
C ARG A 428 3.54 -24.72 -7.16
N TYR A 429 3.44 -23.48 -6.68
CA TYR A 429 4.60 -22.71 -6.20
C TYR A 429 4.70 -22.61 -4.68
N THR A 430 3.87 -23.33 -3.93
CA THR A 430 3.91 -23.32 -2.46
C THR A 430 3.95 -24.71 -1.85
N ARG A 431 4.25 -25.73 -2.66
CA ARG A 431 4.52 -27.08 -2.19
C ARG A 431 5.86 -27.18 -1.48
#